data_AF-A0A0C3NQG9-F1
#
_entry.id   AF-A0A0C3NQG9-F1
#
_cell.length_a   1.000
_cell.length_b   1.000
_cell.length_c   1.000
_cell.angle_alpha   90.00
_cell.angle_beta   90.00
_cell.angle_gamma   90.00
#
_symmetry.space_group_name_H-M   'P 1'
#
loop_
_entity.id
_entity.type
_entity.pdbx_description
1 polymer ?
#
loop_
_entity_poly.entity_id
_entity_poly.type
_entity_poly.pdbx_seq_one_letter_code
_entity_poly.pdbx_strand_id
1 'polypeptide(L)' 'ETQVIPIRRDTVQVPPGEGVALRVVADNPGAWMFHCHIEWHLEAGLAGTFLEAPREA' A
#
# COMPACT_ATOMS: atom_id res chain seq x y z
N GLU A 1 11.99 16.38 -16.88
CA GLU A 1 12.14 16.01 -15.47
C GLU A 1 12.72 14.63 -15.39
N THR A 2 13.88 14.47 -14.75
CA THR A 2 14.50 13.16 -14.59
C THR A 2 13.57 12.29 -13.76
N GLN A 3 13.05 11.21 -14.34
CA GLN A 3 12.30 10.21 -13.60
C GLN A 3 13.27 9.53 -12.61
N VAL A 4 13.36 10.10 -11.41
CA VAL A 4 14.11 9.55 -10.29
C VAL A 4 13.53 8.16 -10.02
N ILE A 5 14.36 7.12 -10.02
CA ILE A 5 13.94 5.78 -9.61
C ILE A 5 13.54 5.90 -8.13
N PRO A 6 12.25 5.77 -7.77
CA PRO A 6 11.82 5.93 -6.39
C PRO A 6 12.32 4.77 -5.54
N ILE A 7 12.46 5.00 -4.23
CA ILE A 7 12.80 3.92 -3.31
C ILE A 7 11.67 2.88 -3.33
N ARG A 8 12.05 1.61 -3.49
CA ARG A 8 11.14 0.47 -3.41
C ARG A 8 11.21 -0.17 -2.03
N ARG A 9 10.06 -0.33 -1.37
CA ARG A 9 9.89 -0.94 -0.05
C ARG A 9 8.42 -1.33 0.16
N ASP A 10 8.13 -2.15 1.17
CA ASP A 10 6.77 -2.53 1.56
C ASP A 10 6.12 -1.54 2.56
N THR A 11 6.92 -0.92 3.44
CA THR A 11 6.40 -0.08 4.54
C THR A 11 7.01 1.32 4.50
N VAL A 12 6.18 2.35 4.65
CA VAL A 12 6.61 3.76 4.71
C VAL A 12 5.83 4.51 5.78
N GLN A 13 6.48 5.49 6.42
CA GLN A 13 5.81 6.37 7.37
C GLN A 13 5.07 7.47 6.63
N VAL A 14 3.85 7.78 7.08
CA VAL A 14 3.08 8.95 6.65
C VAL A 14 3.20 10.00 7.77
N PRO A 15 3.83 11.16 7.53
CA PRO A 15 3.90 12.21 8.53
C PRO A 15 2.51 12.74 8.91
N PRO A 16 2.32 13.27 10.14
CA PRO A 16 1.05 13.82 10.57
C PRO A 16 0.55 14.95 9.65
N GLY A 17 -0.68 14.82 9.13
CA GLY A 17 -1.29 15.83 8.24
C GLY A 17 -0.78 15.82 6.79
N GLU A 18 0.10 14.89 6.44
CA GLU A 18 0.65 14.74 5.09
C GLU A 18 0.13 13.47 4.40
N GLY A 19 0.54 13.27 3.14
CA GLY A 19 0.23 12.07 2.36
C GLY A 19 1.47 11.53 1.66
N VAL A 20 1.42 10.25 1.29
CA VAL A 20 2.48 9.57 0.53
C VAL A 20 1.89 9.05 -0.77
N ALA A 21 2.60 9.24 -1.88
CA ALA A 21 2.23 8.68 -3.18
C ALA A 21 3.00 7.38 -3.44
N LEU A 22 2.26 6.30 -3.68
CA LEU A 22 2.82 4.98 -4.00
C LEU A 22 2.54 4.64 -5.47
N ARG A 23 3.45 3.90 -6.09
CA ARG A 23 3.27 3.30 -7.41
C ARG A 23 3.51 1.80 -7.29
N VAL A 24 2.53 1.02 -7.71
CA VAL A 24 2.58 -0.44 -7.73
C VAL A 24 2.40 -0.93 -9.16
N VAL A 25 3.08 -2.01 -9.51
CA VAL A 25 2.79 -2.77 -10.72
C VAL A 25 1.82 -3.88 -10.29
N ALA A 26 0.66 -3.94 -10.92
CA ALA A 26 -0.33 -4.99 -10.68
C ALA A 26 0.01 -6.18 -11.60
N ASP A 27 1.00 -6.97 -11.19
CA ASP A 27 1.50 -8.17 -11.86
C ASP A 27 1.40 -9.45 -11.01
N ASN A 28 0.62 -9.42 -9.93
CA ASN A 28 0.47 -10.51 -8.97
C ASN A 28 -1.00 -10.64 -8.50
N PRO A 29 -1.85 -11.40 -9.22
CA PRO A 29 -3.27 -11.58 -8.89
C PRO A 29 -3.50 -12.02 -7.44
N GLY A 30 -4.47 -11.39 -6.75
CA GLY A 30 -4.76 -11.74 -5.36
C GLY A 30 -5.49 -10.65 -4.57
N ALA A 31 -5.76 -10.97 -3.30
CA ALA A 31 -6.29 -10.04 -2.31
C ALA A 31 -5.14 -9.55 -1.41
N TRP A 32 -4.71 -8.31 -1.61
CA TRP A 32 -3.57 -7.72 -0.93
C TRP A 32 -4.01 -6.78 0.19
N MET A 33 -3.57 -7.07 1.42
CA MET A 33 -3.86 -6.21 2.56
C MET A 33 -2.97 -4.96 2.52
N PHE A 34 -3.58 -3.80 2.77
CA PHE A 34 -2.90 -2.52 2.91
C PHE A 34 -3.41 -1.85 4.19
N HIS A 35 -2.56 -1.69 5.20
CA HIS A 35 -2.99 -1.25 6.52
C HIS A 35 -1.93 -0.42 7.24
N CYS A 36 -2.35 0.25 8.32
CA CYS A 36 -1.39 0.83 9.26
C CYS A 36 -0.78 -0.31 10.08
N HIS A 37 0.56 -0.35 10.16
CA HIS A 37 1.28 -1.40 10.89
C HIS A 37 1.32 -1.17 12.42
N ILE A 38 0.64 -0.13 12.90
CA ILE A 38 0.41 0.08 14.32
C ILE A 38 -0.79 -0.77 14.74
N GLU A 39 -0.58 -1.75 15.62
CA GLU A 39 -1.58 -2.77 15.96
C GLU A 39 -2.94 -2.18 16.35
N TRP A 40 -2.94 -1.23 17.29
CA TRP A 40 -4.19 -0.60 17.75
C TRP A 40 -4.87 0.26 16.69
N HIS A 41 -4.18 0.68 15.62
CA HIS A 41 -4.84 1.31 14.47
C HIS A 41 -5.45 0.27 13.53
N LEU A 42 -4.78 -0.87 13.34
CA LEU A 42 -5.33 -2.00 12.58
C LEU A 42 -6.60 -2.54 13.24
N GLU A 43 -6.58 -2.77 14.55
CA GLU A 43 -7.75 -3.21 15.33
C GLU A 43 -8.90 -2.20 15.26
N ALA A 44 -8.59 -0.90 15.20
CA ALA A 44 -9.58 0.16 14.99
C ALA A 44 -10.13 0.23 13.55
N GLY A 45 -9.63 -0.60 12.63
CA GLY A 45 -10.11 -0.72 11.26
C GLY A 45 -9.32 0.10 10.23
N LEU A 46 -8.12 0.58 10.55
CA LEU A 46 -7.25 1.28 9.59
C LEU A 46 -6.57 0.28 8.63
N ALA A 47 -7.40 -0.34 7.80
CA ALA A 47 -7.02 -1.33 6.81
C ALA A 47 -7.89 -1.22 5.56
N GLY A 48 -7.35 -1.66 4.44
CA GLY A 48 -8.02 -1.85 3.17
C GLY A 48 -7.45 -3.06 2.44
N THR A 49 -8.15 -3.49 1.39
CA THR A 49 -7.72 -4.60 0.54
C THR A 49 -7.75 -4.18 -0.91
N PHE A 50 -6.66 -4.43 -1.64
CA PHE A 50 -6.64 -4.34 -3.08
C PHE A 50 -7.00 -5.71 -3.66
N LEU A 51 -8.07 -5.77 -4.46
CA LEU A 51 -8.44 -6.95 -5.22
C LEU A 51 -7.85 -6.85 -6.62
N GLU A 52 -6.72 -7.50 -6.82
CA GLU A 52 -5.99 -7.52 -8.07
C GLU A 52 -6.42 -8.70 -8.94
N ALA A 53 -6.81 -8.40 -10.19
CA ALA A 53 -7.21 -9.39 -11.19
C ALA A 53 -8.09 -10.53 -10.61
N PRO A 54 -9.25 -10.24 -10.00
CA PRO A 54 -10.05 -11.22 -9.23
C PRO A 54 -10.62 -12.38 -10.05
N ARG A 55 -10.45 -12.36 -11.38
CA ARG A 55 -10.83 -13.43 -12.29
C ARG A 55 -9.66 -14.36 -12.65
N GLU A 56 -8.45 -14.02 -12.21
CA GLU A 56 -7.19 -14.70 -12.50
C GLU A 56 -6.54 -15.30 -11.24
N ALA A 57 -7.04 -14.94 -10.05
CA ALA A 57 -6.60 -15.45 -8.76
C ALA A 57 -7.19 -16.83 -8.42
#